data_AF-A0A2K8UBZ0-F1
#
_entry.id   AF-A0A2K8UBZ0-F1
#
_cell.length_a   1.000
_cell.length_b   1.000
_cell.length_c   1.000
_cell.angle_alpha   90.00
_cell.angle_beta   90.00
_cell.angle_gamma   90.00
#
_symmetry.space_group_name_H-M   'P 1'
#
loop_
_entity.id
_entity.type
_entity.pdbx_description
1 polymer ?
#
loop_
_entity_poly.entity_id
_entity_poly.type
_entity_poly.pdbx_seq_one_letter_code
_entity_poly.pdbx_strand_id
1 'polypeptide(L)'
;MSVDLGVTSYSDLRSEPPLTSPSVPGSGPLRHTIVLFGGWGGVIDGGDPLPQQDPSGAARLAEQVRQVALGQRMLGMDLLVRAYQGSLVFTSGAAGADRDIAARFDPRAQLIVYGYSAGVSDALNLVWSLWQNRTFYDTGARRFLGMFAGGGSATVGYVRVDRLITVDGAVGPTSSLMFRRIPPNVRRNLNLHQIHPSSIGSHGGPNEAHNTRATLVQNRDLSNRYRGRPSSAHASMDEDTLLEVLECICGAIGCEAQPAVLPPGQVAA
;
A
#
# COMPACT_ATOMS: atom_id res chain seq x y z
N MET A 1 -15.94 28.68 3.19
CA MET A 1 -16.13 28.18 1.81
C MET A 1 -16.06 26.67 1.89
N SER A 2 -17.16 25.99 1.61
CA SER A 2 -17.26 24.52 1.58
C SER A 2 -16.90 24.06 0.18
N VAL A 3 -15.84 23.27 0.04
CA VAL A 3 -15.51 22.62 -1.24
C VAL A 3 -16.38 21.37 -1.33
N ASP A 4 -17.39 21.44 -2.19
CA ASP A 4 -18.19 20.29 -2.59
C ASP A 4 -17.29 19.35 -3.42
N LEU A 5 -17.05 18.14 -2.91
CA LEU A 5 -16.16 17.15 -3.52
C LEU A 5 -16.86 16.30 -4.61
N GLY A 6 -18.11 16.60 -4.97
CA GLY A 6 -18.69 16.15 -6.25
C GLY A 6 -18.73 14.63 -6.48
N VAL A 7 -18.86 13.81 -5.42
CA VAL A 7 -19.14 12.37 -5.57
C VAL A 7 -20.55 12.10 -5.07
N THR A 8 -21.53 12.25 -5.95
CA THR A 8 -22.97 12.11 -5.61
C THR A 8 -23.50 10.68 -5.74
N SER A 9 -22.74 9.71 -6.27
CA SER A 9 -23.11 8.29 -6.18
C SER A 9 -21.94 7.36 -6.49
N TYR A 10 -21.70 6.37 -5.61
CA TYR A 10 -20.69 5.31 -5.80
C TYR A 10 -21.08 4.31 -6.92
N SER A 11 -22.31 4.36 -7.43
CA SER A 11 -22.79 3.45 -8.50
C SER A 11 -22.10 3.67 -9.85
N ASP A 12 -21.56 4.86 -10.09
CA ASP A 12 -21.16 5.30 -11.43
C ASP A 12 -19.70 4.98 -11.75
N LEU A 13 -18.95 4.39 -10.80
CA LEU A 13 -17.52 4.05 -10.92
C LEU A 13 -17.26 2.61 -11.41
N ARG A 14 -18.29 1.88 -11.86
CA ARG A 14 -18.17 0.51 -12.40
C ARG A 14 -18.15 0.52 -13.94
N SER A 15 -17.06 0.99 -14.56
CA SER A 15 -16.73 0.51 -15.90
C SER A 15 -16.13 -0.89 -15.76
N GLU A 16 -16.80 -1.90 -16.34
CA GLU A 16 -16.37 -3.29 -16.23
C GLU A 16 -14.99 -3.50 -16.89
N PRO A 17 -14.04 -4.19 -16.24
CA PRO A 17 -12.80 -4.59 -16.87
C PRO A 17 -13.05 -5.67 -17.94
N PRO A 18 -12.16 -5.81 -18.95
CA PRO A 18 -12.33 -6.76 -20.05
C PRO A 18 -12.40 -8.21 -19.56
N LEU A 19 -13.36 -8.94 -20.14
CA LEU A 19 -13.71 -10.34 -19.87
C LEU A 19 -12.54 -11.29 -20.22
N THR A 20 -11.70 -11.57 -19.24
CA THR A 20 -11.02 -12.87 -19.15
C THR A 20 -11.73 -13.65 -18.06
N SER A 21 -12.11 -14.89 -18.36
CA SER A 21 -12.93 -15.75 -17.50
C SER A 21 -12.36 -15.78 -16.07
N PRO A 22 -13.05 -15.23 -15.05
CA PRO A 22 -12.54 -15.26 -13.69
C PRO A 22 -12.55 -16.71 -13.19
N SER A 23 -11.40 -17.18 -12.70
CA SER A 23 -11.29 -18.43 -11.96
C SER A 23 -12.20 -18.39 -10.73
N VAL A 24 -12.79 -19.53 -10.37
CA VAL A 24 -13.63 -19.67 -9.17
C VAL A 24 -12.81 -19.25 -7.94
N PRO A 25 -13.27 -18.26 -7.15
CA PRO A 25 -12.61 -17.90 -5.89
C PRO A 25 -12.60 -19.11 -4.97
N GLY A 26 -11.40 -19.59 -4.62
CA GLY A 26 -11.23 -20.81 -3.83
C GLY A 26 -10.34 -21.87 -4.46
N SER A 27 -10.31 -21.99 -5.79
CA SER A 27 -9.68 -23.13 -6.48
C SER A 27 -8.39 -22.81 -7.26
N GLY A 28 -7.94 -21.54 -7.23
CA GLY A 28 -6.70 -21.10 -7.85
C GLY A 28 -5.56 -20.87 -6.84
N PRO A 29 -4.32 -20.68 -7.32
CA PRO A 29 -3.21 -20.25 -6.48
C PRO A 29 -3.56 -18.95 -5.74
N LEU A 30 -3.13 -18.84 -4.48
CA LEU A 30 -3.39 -17.65 -3.67
C LEU A 30 -2.62 -16.47 -4.26
N ARG A 31 -3.33 -15.39 -4.63
CA ARG A 31 -2.71 -14.18 -5.17
C ARG A 31 -2.56 -13.11 -4.11
N HIS A 32 -1.35 -12.98 -3.54
CA HIS A 32 -1.01 -11.89 -2.63
C HIS A 32 -1.02 -10.56 -3.38
N THR A 33 -1.50 -9.50 -2.73
CA THR A 33 -1.61 -8.16 -3.34
C THR A 33 -0.78 -7.17 -2.54
N ILE A 34 0.08 -6.45 -3.24
CA ILE A 34 0.93 -5.40 -2.69
C ILE A 34 0.62 -4.10 -3.42
N VAL A 35 0.23 -3.08 -2.67
CA VAL A 35 -0.04 -1.73 -3.17
C VAL A 35 1.00 -0.77 -2.59
N LEU A 36 1.72 -0.07 -3.45
CA LEU A 36 2.82 0.83 -3.10
C LEU A 36 2.48 2.25 -3.54
N PHE A 37 2.57 3.22 -2.63
CA PHE A 37 2.42 4.64 -2.91
C PHE A 37 3.76 5.36 -2.69
N GLY A 38 4.30 5.96 -3.75
CA GLY A 38 5.57 6.71 -3.71
C GLY A 38 5.45 8.11 -3.13
N GLY A 39 6.56 8.86 -3.18
CA GLY A 39 6.56 10.28 -2.84
C GLY A 39 5.78 11.13 -3.85
N TRP A 40 5.80 12.45 -3.65
CA TRP A 40 5.03 13.39 -4.48
C TRP A 40 5.43 13.27 -5.96
N GLY A 41 4.51 12.72 -6.75
CA GLY A 41 4.55 12.75 -8.19
C GLY A 41 3.89 13.99 -8.76
N GLY A 42 4.62 14.82 -9.50
CA GLY A 42 4.18 16.16 -9.90
C GLY A 42 3.04 16.25 -10.92
N VAL A 43 2.36 15.16 -11.31
CA VAL A 43 1.46 15.16 -12.49
C VAL A 43 0.18 14.31 -12.29
N ILE A 44 -0.85 14.72 -13.03
CA ILE A 44 -2.31 14.48 -12.98
C ILE A 44 -2.76 13.01 -13.14
N ASP A 45 -1.86 12.06 -13.38
CA ASP A 45 -2.22 10.65 -13.65
C ASP A 45 -2.28 9.80 -12.38
N GLY A 46 -2.67 10.38 -11.24
CA GLY A 46 -2.62 9.71 -9.96
C GLY A 46 -3.44 8.41 -9.87
N GLY A 47 -4.31 8.09 -10.85
CA GLY A 47 -5.17 6.91 -10.82
C GLY A 47 -4.62 5.63 -11.43
N ASP A 48 -3.59 5.73 -12.28
CA ASP A 48 -3.07 4.56 -12.99
C ASP A 48 -1.80 4.00 -12.32
N PRO A 49 -1.59 2.68 -12.36
CA PRO A 49 -0.35 2.10 -11.85
C PRO A 49 0.87 2.62 -12.63
N LEU A 50 1.94 2.91 -11.90
CA LEU A 50 3.24 3.29 -12.44
C LEU A 50 3.75 2.25 -13.46
N PRO A 51 4.31 2.69 -14.60
CA PRO A 51 4.93 1.78 -15.54
C PRO A 51 6.14 1.10 -14.89
N GLN A 52 6.47 -0.12 -15.34
CA GLN A 52 7.57 -0.92 -14.75
C GLN A 52 8.93 -0.22 -14.79
N GLN A 53 9.15 0.68 -15.75
CA GLN A 53 10.42 1.39 -15.95
C GLN A 53 10.44 2.79 -15.31
N ASP A 54 9.46 3.13 -14.46
CA ASP A 54 9.43 4.41 -13.79
C ASP A 54 10.64 4.56 -12.82
N PRO A 55 11.32 5.72 -12.81
CA PRO A 55 12.54 5.90 -12.01
C PRO A 55 12.26 6.16 -10.52
N SER A 56 11.01 6.26 -10.07
CA SER A 56 10.66 6.57 -8.67
C SER A 56 11.06 5.45 -7.70
N GLY A 57 11.23 5.81 -6.42
CA GLY A 57 11.51 4.85 -5.34
C GLY A 57 10.43 3.77 -5.22
N ALA A 58 9.15 4.12 -5.41
CA ALA A 58 8.06 3.14 -5.37
C ALA A 58 8.13 2.13 -6.51
N ALA A 59 8.50 2.56 -7.73
CA ALA A 59 8.70 1.64 -8.85
C ALA A 59 9.92 0.74 -8.65
N ARG A 60 11.01 1.27 -8.10
CA ARG A 60 12.19 0.47 -7.71
C ARG A 60 11.83 -0.59 -6.66
N LEU A 61 11.11 -0.22 -5.60
CA LEU A 61 10.63 -1.17 -4.59
C LEU A 61 9.70 -2.22 -5.22
N ALA A 62 8.77 -1.79 -6.09
CA ALA A 62 7.87 -2.70 -6.79
C ALA A 62 8.65 -3.75 -7.58
N GLU A 63 9.70 -3.34 -8.28
CA GLU A 63 10.53 -4.24 -9.06
C GLU A 63 11.32 -5.19 -8.18
N GLN A 64 11.94 -4.72 -7.09
CA GLN A 64 12.65 -5.59 -6.15
C GLN A 64 11.72 -6.65 -5.56
N VAL A 65 10.50 -6.28 -5.18
CA VAL A 65 9.49 -7.22 -4.68
C VAL A 65 9.12 -8.27 -5.73
N ARG A 66 8.96 -7.88 -7.01
CA ARG A 66 8.71 -8.83 -8.11
C ARG A 66 9.90 -9.77 -8.32
N GLN A 67 11.13 -9.26 -8.27
CA GLN A 67 12.32 -10.09 -8.44
C GLN A 67 12.48 -11.12 -7.32
N VAL A 68 12.19 -10.75 -6.06
CA VAL A 68 12.17 -11.71 -4.95
C VAL A 68 11.15 -12.82 -5.20
N ALA A 69 9.95 -12.47 -5.65
CA ALA A 69 8.89 -13.44 -5.95
C ALA A 69 9.24 -14.37 -7.13
N LEU A 70 9.98 -13.88 -8.13
CA LEU A 70 10.46 -14.70 -9.25
C LEU A 70 11.60 -15.64 -8.83
N GLY A 71 12.53 -15.16 -7.98
CA GLY A 71 13.68 -15.92 -7.53
C GLY A 71 13.34 -17.03 -6.54
N GLN A 72 12.31 -16.81 -5.72
CA GLN A 72 11.79 -17.83 -4.81
C GLN A 72 10.58 -18.44 -5.47
N ARG A 73 10.72 -19.61 -6.10
CA ARG A 73 9.60 -20.37 -6.71
C ARG A 73 8.46 -20.54 -5.69
N MET A 74 7.54 -19.57 -5.64
CA MET A 74 6.41 -19.56 -4.74
C MET A 74 5.39 -20.59 -5.25
N LEU A 75 5.63 -21.87 -4.94
CA LEU A 75 4.79 -22.98 -5.40
C LEU A 75 3.34 -22.75 -4.97
N GLY A 76 2.47 -22.48 -5.94
CA GLY A 76 1.04 -22.28 -5.71
C GLY A 76 0.62 -20.90 -5.18
N MET A 77 1.53 -19.92 -5.20
CA MET A 77 1.20 -18.53 -4.86
C MET A 77 1.54 -17.61 -6.03
N ASP A 78 0.69 -16.61 -6.22
CA ASP A 78 0.84 -15.56 -7.23
C ASP A 78 1.00 -14.21 -6.52
N LEU A 79 1.67 -13.25 -7.15
CA LEU A 79 1.93 -11.94 -6.57
C LEU A 79 1.50 -10.82 -7.51
N LEU A 80 0.56 -10.00 -7.04
CA LEU A 80 0.14 -8.78 -7.71
C LEU A 80 0.79 -7.58 -7.04
N VAL A 81 1.74 -6.95 -7.73
CA VAL A 81 2.39 -5.71 -7.26
C VAL A 81 1.89 -4.52 -8.08
N ARG A 82 1.26 -3.56 -7.39
CA ARG A 82 0.79 -2.29 -7.94
C ARG A 82 1.52 -1.15 -7.26
N ALA A 83 2.08 -0.25 -8.06
CA ALA A 83 2.72 0.95 -7.56
C ALA A 83 2.02 2.16 -8.14
N TYR A 84 1.88 3.22 -7.37
CA TYR A 84 1.24 4.48 -7.73
C TYR A 84 2.15 5.62 -7.27
N GLN A 85 2.06 6.76 -7.94
CA GLN A 85 2.63 7.99 -7.38
C GLN A 85 1.80 8.40 -6.16
N GLY A 86 2.46 8.93 -5.14
CA GLY A 86 1.75 9.55 -4.03
C GLY A 86 1.36 10.97 -4.37
N SER A 87 0.26 11.43 -3.79
CA SER A 87 -0.19 12.80 -3.89
C SER A 87 -0.72 13.30 -2.55
N LEU A 88 -0.45 14.56 -2.26
CA LEU A 88 -1.08 15.28 -1.16
C LEU A 88 -2.41 15.93 -1.58
N VAL A 89 -2.69 15.97 -2.89
CA VAL A 89 -3.81 16.72 -3.47
C VAL A 89 -4.82 15.78 -4.13
N PHE A 90 -4.35 14.72 -4.79
CA PHE A 90 -5.19 13.83 -5.59
C PHE A 90 -5.23 12.43 -4.99
N THR A 91 -6.39 11.98 -4.52
CA THR A 91 -6.56 10.62 -3.98
C THR A 91 -6.87 9.58 -5.06
N SER A 92 -6.62 9.90 -6.34
CA SER A 92 -6.94 9.02 -7.46
C SER A 92 -6.21 7.69 -7.38
N GLY A 93 -5.02 7.65 -6.77
CA GLY A 93 -4.24 6.41 -6.61
C GLY A 93 -4.88 5.48 -5.60
N ALA A 94 -5.32 6.03 -4.47
CA ALA A 94 -6.09 5.28 -3.48
C ALA A 94 -7.41 4.76 -4.08
N ALA A 95 -8.11 5.57 -4.88
CA ALA A 95 -9.34 5.15 -5.54
C ALA A 95 -9.11 4.06 -6.61
N GLY A 96 -8.04 4.18 -7.40
CA GLY A 96 -7.63 3.17 -8.38
C GLY A 96 -7.28 1.84 -7.71
N ALA A 97 -6.51 1.89 -6.62
CA ALA A 97 -6.17 0.72 -5.81
C ALA A 97 -7.40 0.05 -5.18
N ASP A 98 -8.34 0.83 -4.64
CA ASP A 98 -9.59 0.31 -4.06
C ASP A 98 -10.41 -0.46 -5.10
N ARG A 99 -10.54 0.08 -6.33
CA ARG A 99 -11.20 -0.60 -7.45
C ARG A 99 -10.50 -1.91 -7.83
N ASP A 100 -9.17 -1.90 -7.93
CA ASP A 100 -8.38 -3.08 -8.26
C ASP A 100 -8.53 -4.18 -7.19
N ILE A 101 -8.53 -3.80 -5.91
CA ILE A 101 -8.73 -4.71 -4.77
C ILE A 101 -10.14 -5.30 -4.81
N ALA A 102 -11.17 -4.47 -4.95
CA ALA A 102 -12.56 -4.92 -4.98
C ALA A 102 -12.83 -5.92 -6.11
N ALA A 103 -12.14 -5.78 -7.25
CA ALA A 103 -12.33 -6.64 -8.41
C ALA A 103 -11.58 -7.98 -8.35
N ARG A 104 -10.49 -8.09 -7.57
CA ARG A 104 -9.51 -9.19 -7.73
C ARG A 104 -9.02 -9.84 -6.43
N PHE A 105 -9.27 -9.24 -5.27
CA PHE A 105 -8.68 -9.69 -4.02
C PHE A 105 -9.30 -11.00 -3.49
N ASP A 106 -8.46 -12.00 -3.19
CA ASP A 106 -8.85 -13.21 -2.47
C ASP A 106 -8.64 -12.99 -0.96
N PRO A 107 -9.67 -13.14 -0.11
CA PRO A 107 -9.56 -12.93 1.34
C PRO A 107 -8.60 -13.87 2.08
N ARG A 108 -8.23 -14.98 1.45
CA ARG A 108 -7.24 -15.92 2.00
C ARG A 108 -5.82 -15.44 1.74
N ALA A 109 -5.63 -14.53 0.79
CA ALA A 109 -4.35 -13.96 0.44
C ALA A 109 -4.03 -12.74 1.31
N GLN A 110 -2.74 -12.45 1.45
CA GLN A 110 -2.24 -11.25 2.11
C GLN A 110 -2.51 -9.99 1.28
N LEU A 111 -2.99 -8.92 1.93
CA LEU A 111 -2.97 -7.55 1.40
C LEU A 111 -1.95 -6.71 2.15
N ILE A 112 -0.97 -6.18 1.42
CA ILE A 112 0.09 -5.33 1.94
C ILE A 112 -0.02 -3.95 1.30
N VAL A 113 -0.01 -2.91 2.11
CA VAL A 113 -0.04 -1.51 1.67
C VAL A 113 1.23 -0.82 2.16
N TYR A 114 1.86 -0.06 1.27
CA TYR A 114 3.05 0.73 1.56
C TYR A 114 2.82 2.18 1.15
N GLY A 115 3.30 3.12 1.96
CA GLY A 115 3.36 4.53 1.58
C GLY A 115 4.69 5.15 2.01
N TYR A 116 5.24 6.03 1.18
CA TYR A 116 6.41 6.84 1.49
C TYR A 116 6.14 8.33 1.29
N SER A 117 6.64 9.18 2.20
CA SER A 117 6.48 10.64 2.10
C SER A 117 4.99 11.00 1.91
N ALA A 118 4.65 11.74 0.85
CA ALA A 118 3.28 12.06 0.47
C ALA A 118 2.39 10.81 0.25
N GLY A 119 2.93 9.71 -0.24
CA GLY A 119 2.20 8.47 -0.50
C GLY A 119 1.69 7.79 0.76
N VAL A 120 2.18 8.15 1.95
CA VAL A 120 1.54 7.71 3.21
C VAL A 120 0.12 8.25 3.32
N SER A 121 -0.17 9.44 2.79
CA SER A 121 -1.54 9.98 2.73
C SER A 121 -2.45 9.05 1.92
N ASP A 122 -2.04 8.65 0.72
CA ASP A 122 -2.81 7.73 -0.12
C ASP A 122 -2.93 6.32 0.48
N ALA A 123 -1.86 5.81 1.07
CA ALA A 123 -1.90 4.54 1.79
C ALA A 123 -2.93 4.57 2.92
N LEU A 124 -2.96 5.65 3.71
CA LEU A 124 -3.92 5.83 4.79
C LEU A 124 -5.35 6.01 4.26
N ASN A 125 -5.53 6.79 3.20
CA ASN A 125 -6.82 6.97 2.54
C ASN A 125 -7.36 5.63 2.00
N LEU A 126 -6.52 4.81 1.37
CA LEU A 126 -6.91 3.48 0.89
C LEU A 126 -7.39 2.59 2.04
N VAL A 127 -6.60 2.45 3.11
CA VAL A 127 -6.99 1.53 4.20
C VAL A 127 -8.23 2.00 4.95
N TRP A 128 -8.45 3.31 5.06
CA TRP A 128 -9.67 3.89 5.62
C TRP A 128 -10.87 3.73 4.68
N SER A 129 -10.70 3.90 3.37
CA SER A 129 -11.74 3.61 2.37
C SER A 129 -12.22 2.17 2.51
N LEU A 130 -11.29 1.21 2.51
CA LEU A 130 -11.59 -0.21 2.67
C LEU A 130 -12.35 -0.50 3.98
N TRP A 131 -12.02 0.21 5.06
CA TRP A 131 -12.71 0.07 6.35
C TRP A 131 -14.13 0.66 6.33
N GLN A 132 -14.27 1.90 5.86
CA GLN A 132 -15.52 2.65 5.90
C GLN A 132 -16.55 2.12 4.90
N ASN A 133 -16.10 1.84 3.68
CA ASN A 133 -16.95 1.24 2.64
C ASN A 133 -17.25 -0.22 2.92
N ARG A 134 -16.63 -0.78 3.97
CA ARG A 134 -16.73 -2.19 4.33
C ARG A 134 -16.43 -3.06 3.12
N THR A 135 -15.51 -2.64 2.25
CA THR A 135 -15.34 -3.20 0.90
C THR A 135 -15.35 -4.72 1.00
N PHE A 136 -16.39 -5.30 0.42
CA PHE A 136 -16.63 -6.73 0.41
C PHE A 136 -16.02 -7.29 -0.88
N TYR A 137 -15.40 -8.46 -0.83
CA TYR A 137 -14.86 -9.11 -2.02
C TYR A 137 -15.94 -9.95 -2.70
N ASP A 138 -15.95 -9.94 -4.04
CA ASP A 138 -16.86 -10.77 -4.84
C ASP A 138 -16.31 -12.21 -4.85
N THR A 139 -17.05 -13.15 -4.24
CA THR A 139 -16.61 -14.54 -4.18
C THR A 139 -16.88 -15.32 -5.47
N GLY A 140 -17.38 -14.71 -6.54
CA GLY A 140 -17.50 -15.28 -7.91
C GLY A 140 -18.34 -16.56 -8.04
N ALA A 141 -18.67 -17.23 -6.93
CA ALA A 141 -19.22 -18.57 -6.83
C ALA A 141 -20.65 -18.68 -7.38
N ARG A 142 -21.29 -17.55 -7.67
CA ARG A 142 -22.62 -17.50 -8.30
C ARG A 142 -22.63 -16.92 -9.70
N ARG A 143 -21.51 -16.54 -10.32
CA ARG A 143 -21.53 -16.13 -11.75
C ARG A 143 -21.95 -17.29 -12.66
N PHE A 144 -21.59 -18.52 -12.32
CA PHE A 144 -22.00 -19.71 -13.08
C PHE A 144 -23.49 -20.08 -12.88
N LEU A 145 -24.04 -19.84 -11.69
CA LEU A 145 -25.48 -20.09 -11.38
C LEU A 145 -26.39 -18.91 -11.74
N GLY A 146 -25.86 -17.68 -11.74
CA GLY A 146 -26.56 -16.45 -12.05
C GLY A 146 -26.86 -16.25 -13.53
N MET A 147 -26.13 -16.96 -14.41
CA MET A 147 -26.42 -16.99 -15.85
C MET A 147 -27.79 -17.62 -16.17
N PHE A 148 -28.36 -18.38 -15.23
CA PHE A 148 -29.67 -19.04 -15.40
C PHE A 148 -30.76 -18.53 -14.45
N ALA A 149 -30.44 -17.70 -13.45
CA ALA A 149 -31.39 -17.38 -12.38
C ALA A 149 -31.17 -16.04 -11.66
N GLY A 150 -30.82 -14.95 -12.36
CA GLY A 150 -30.93 -13.57 -11.83
C GLY A 150 -30.33 -13.30 -10.44
N GLY A 151 -29.38 -14.12 -9.99
CA GLY A 151 -28.91 -14.13 -8.61
C GLY A 151 -27.79 -13.14 -8.40
N GLY A 152 -28.00 -12.15 -7.53
CA GLY A 152 -26.99 -11.16 -7.16
C GLY A 152 -25.68 -11.79 -6.69
N SER A 153 -24.56 -11.13 -7.03
CA SER A 153 -23.24 -11.44 -6.49
C SER A 153 -23.30 -11.45 -4.95
N ALA A 154 -22.83 -12.54 -4.33
CA ALA A 154 -22.73 -12.63 -2.89
C ALA A 154 -21.41 -11.99 -2.47
N THR A 155 -21.47 -10.73 -2.07
CA THR A 155 -20.34 -10.05 -1.45
C THR A 155 -20.24 -10.50 0.02
N VAL A 156 -19.10 -11.06 0.43
CA VAL A 156 -18.92 -11.63 1.78
C VAL A 156 -17.64 -11.07 2.40
N GLY A 157 -17.67 -10.76 3.69
CA GLY A 157 -16.48 -10.40 4.48
C GLY A 157 -15.94 -8.98 4.29
N TYR A 158 -15.03 -8.56 5.16
CA TYR A 158 -14.36 -7.26 5.07
C TYR A 158 -12.93 -7.45 4.56
N VAL A 159 -12.47 -6.60 3.64
CA VAL A 159 -11.06 -6.56 3.26
C VAL A 159 -10.22 -6.22 4.49
N ARG A 160 -9.31 -7.13 4.85
CA ARG A 160 -8.30 -6.93 5.89
C ARG A 160 -6.97 -6.63 5.24
N VAL A 161 -6.26 -5.65 5.79
CA VAL A 161 -4.89 -5.30 5.41
C VAL A 161 -3.97 -5.99 6.41
N ASP A 162 -3.18 -6.94 5.96
CA ASP A 162 -2.29 -7.71 6.82
C ASP A 162 -1.09 -6.90 7.31
N ARG A 163 -0.60 -6.03 6.43
CA ARG A 163 0.52 -5.13 6.70
C ARG A 163 0.26 -3.76 6.08
N LEU A 164 0.41 -2.73 6.90
CA LEU A 164 0.59 -1.35 6.45
C LEU A 164 2.00 -0.91 6.80
N ILE A 165 2.79 -0.49 5.83
CA ILE A 165 4.14 0.03 6.03
C ILE A 165 4.12 1.52 5.67
N THR A 166 4.53 2.37 6.59
CA THR A 166 4.60 3.82 6.37
C THR A 166 6.02 4.30 6.61
N VAL A 167 6.58 5.00 5.63
CA VAL A 167 7.95 5.53 5.69
C VAL A 167 7.91 7.05 5.55
N ASP A 168 8.36 7.73 6.59
CA ASP A 168 8.48 9.19 6.68
C ASP A 168 7.27 9.97 6.15
N GLY A 169 6.06 9.57 6.59
CA GLY A 169 4.81 10.19 6.16
C GLY A 169 4.78 11.68 6.52
N ALA A 170 4.91 12.53 5.50
CA ALA A 170 5.17 13.96 5.66
C ALA A 170 4.48 14.79 4.57
N VAL A 171 4.19 16.04 4.91
CA VAL A 171 3.42 17.02 4.10
C VAL A 171 4.12 18.39 4.17
N GLY A 172 5.44 18.42 3.99
CA GLY A 172 6.21 19.66 4.08
C GLY A 172 5.97 20.38 5.43
N PRO A 173 5.77 21.71 5.46
CA PRO A 173 5.58 22.46 6.71
C PRO A 173 4.35 22.05 7.54
N THR A 174 3.34 21.41 6.93
CA THR A 174 2.11 20.99 7.61
C THR A 174 2.13 19.52 8.05
N SER A 175 3.30 18.89 8.05
CA SER A 175 3.49 17.49 8.44
C SER A 175 2.86 17.12 9.80
N SER A 176 2.84 18.03 10.76
CA SER A 176 2.21 17.81 12.08
C SER A 176 0.68 17.62 12.02
N LEU A 177 0.04 18.11 10.95
CA LEU A 177 -1.41 18.01 10.74
C LEU A 177 -1.83 16.72 10.04
N MET A 178 -0.87 15.95 9.55
CA MET A 178 -1.16 14.71 8.85
C MET A 178 -1.85 13.70 9.78
N PHE A 179 -2.94 13.14 9.29
CA PHE A 179 -3.71 12.13 10.00
C PHE A 179 -2.90 10.83 10.11
N ARG A 180 -2.65 10.35 11.33
CA ARG A 180 -1.79 9.19 11.62
C ARG A 180 -2.49 8.05 12.36
N ARG A 181 -3.83 8.02 12.29
CA ARG A 181 -4.62 6.94 12.90
C ARG A 181 -4.82 5.78 11.94
N ILE A 182 -4.55 4.58 12.43
CA ILE A 182 -4.61 3.33 11.66
C ILE A 182 -5.96 2.63 11.91
N PRO A 183 -6.74 2.29 10.86
CA PRO A 183 -8.06 1.71 11.02
C PRO A 183 -8.04 0.25 11.46
N PRO A 184 -9.12 -0.27 12.08
CA PRO A 184 -9.18 -1.64 12.62
C PRO A 184 -9.06 -2.79 11.60
N ASN A 185 -9.23 -2.52 10.30
CA ASN A 185 -8.99 -3.52 9.25
C ASN A 185 -7.50 -3.80 9.00
N VAL A 186 -6.60 -2.95 9.52
CA VAL A 186 -5.15 -3.18 9.47
C VAL A 186 -4.73 -4.06 10.65
N ARG A 187 -4.12 -5.22 10.38
CA ARG A 187 -3.63 -6.13 11.42
C ARG A 187 -2.36 -5.62 12.08
N ARG A 188 -1.36 -5.25 11.28
CA ARG A 188 -0.09 -4.70 11.78
C ARG A 188 0.34 -3.51 10.94
N ASN A 189 0.80 -2.45 11.61
CA ASN A 189 1.44 -1.31 10.98
C ASN A 189 2.90 -1.19 11.45
N LEU A 190 3.83 -1.14 10.51
CA LEU A 190 5.21 -0.74 10.74
C LEU A 190 5.34 0.72 10.28
N ASN A 191 5.68 1.61 11.21
CA ASN A 191 5.86 3.03 10.94
C ASN A 191 7.32 3.44 11.19
N LEU A 192 8.06 3.67 10.10
CA LEU A 192 9.42 4.16 10.10
C LEU A 192 9.37 5.67 9.90
N HIS A 193 9.74 6.45 10.91
CA HIS A 193 9.54 7.89 10.89
C HIS A 193 10.71 8.63 11.52
N GLN A 194 10.84 9.91 11.19
CA GLN A 194 11.68 10.86 11.92
C GLN A 194 10.84 12.08 12.30
N ILE A 195 11.20 12.76 13.39
CA ILE A 195 10.48 13.94 13.92
C ILE A 195 11.27 15.25 13.72
N HIS A 196 12.46 15.20 13.13
CA HIS A 196 13.31 16.34 12.89
C HIS A 196 13.05 16.92 11.49
N PRO A 197 12.45 18.13 11.39
CA PRO A 197 12.12 18.71 10.10
C PRO A 197 13.32 18.79 9.16
N SER A 198 13.10 18.42 7.90
CA SER A 198 14.05 18.72 6.83
C SER A 198 14.11 20.22 6.56
N SER A 199 14.97 20.64 5.61
CA SER A 199 15.09 22.05 5.21
C SER A 199 13.79 22.66 4.69
N ILE A 200 12.84 21.84 4.22
CA ILE A 200 11.51 22.25 3.76
C ILE A 200 10.41 22.03 4.82
N GLY A 201 10.79 21.76 6.06
CA GLY A 201 9.87 21.53 7.18
C GLY A 201 9.23 20.14 7.22
N SER A 202 9.53 19.27 6.25
CA SER A 202 8.94 17.94 6.12
C SER A 202 9.43 17.02 7.24
N HIS A 203 8.50 16.36 7.94
CA HIS A 203 8.82 15.36 8.95
C HIS A 203 7.73 14.30 9.09
N GLY A 204 8.12 13.12 9.53
CA GLY A 204 7.22 12.06 9.94
C GLY A 204 6.61 12.29 11.32
N GLY A 205 6.09 11.21 11.89
CA GLY A 205 5.55 11.18 13.24
C GLY A 205 5.05 9.78 13.59
N PRO A 206 4.83 9.49 14.88
CA PRO A 206 4.29 8.21 15.29
C PRO A 206 2.85 8.03 14.78
N ASN A 207 2.52 6.80 14.38
CA ASN A 207 1.17 6.37 14.09
C ASN A 207 0.47 5.86 15.35
N GLU A 208 -0.85 5.90 15.35
CA GLU A 208 -1.70 5.46 16.46
C GLU A 208 -2.76 4.47 15.98
N ALA A 209 -2.95 3.38 16.71
CA ALA A 209 -4.06 2.46 16.42
C ALA A 209 -5.39 3.14 16.76
N HIS A 210 -6.35 3.15 15.83
CA HIS A 210 -7.72 3.56 16.16
C HIS A 210 -8.37 2.56 17.13
N ASN A 211 -8.01 1.27 17.03
CA ASN A 211 -8.40 0.24 17.97
C ASN A 211 -7.22 -0.69 18.27
N THR A 212 -6.63 -0.56 19.46
CA THR A 212 -5.45 -1.31 19.90
C THR A 212 -5.68 -2.81 20.06
N ARG A 213 -6.94 -3.27 20.14
CA ARG A 213 -7.27 -4.71 20.15
C ARG A 213 -7.28 -5.32 18.74
N ALA A 214 -7.48 -4.51 17.71
CA ALA A 214 -7.58 -4.95 16.33
C ALA A 214 -6.27 -4.75 15.54
N THR A 215 -5.47 -3.76 15.93
CA THR A 215 -4.31 -3.29 15.18
C THR A 215 -3.09 -3.17 16.08
N LEU A 216 -1.99 -3.81 15.70
CA LEU A 216 -0.68 -3.61 16.31
C LEU A 216 0.08 -2.53 15.54
N VAL A 217 0.43 -1.41 16.18
CA VAL A 217 1.27 -0.36 15.60
C VAL A 217 2.66 -0.44 16.20
N GLN A 218 3.69 -0.58 15.35
CA GLN A 218 5.09 -0.52 15.70
C GLN A 218 5.70 0.77 15.14
N ASN A 219 5.94 1.74 16.02
CA ASN A 219 6.65 2.97 15.69
C ASN A 219 8.15 2.78 15.87
N ARG A 220 8.94 2.97 14.82
CA ARG A 220 10.40 3.04 14.86
C ARG A 220 10.83 4.46 14.55
N ASP A 221 11.38 5.13 15.56
CA ASP A 221 11.90 6.50 15.44
C ASP A 221 13.35 6.46 14.94
N LEU A 222 13.55 7.00 13.74
CA LEU A 222 14.84 7.09 13.05
C LEU A 222 15.47 8.49 13.19
N SER A 223 14.92 9.38 14.02
CA SER A 223 15.39 10.78 14.16
C SER A 223 16.86 10.86 14.54
N ASN A 224 17.33 9.96 15.42
CA ASN A 224 18.73 9.92 15.83
C ASN A 224 19.68 9.61 14.66
N ARG A 225 19.26 8.79 13.67
CA ARG A 225 20.05 8.46 12.47
C ARG A 225 20.36 9.71 11.64
N TYR A 226 19.45 10.68 11.65
CA TYR A 226 19.54 11.88 10.82
C TYR A 226 19.89 13.15 11.58
N ARG A 227 20.16 13.07 12.89
CA ARG A 227 20.43 14.24 13.74
C ARG A 227 21.57 15.12 13.23
N GLY A 228 22.61 14.51 12.64
CA GLY A 228 23.75 15.23 12.06
C GLY A 228 23.55 15.70 10.61
N ARG A 229 22.46 15.27 9.96
CA ARG A 229 22.13 15.57 8.54
C ARG A 229 20.60 15.72 8.34
N PRO A 230 19.91 16.58 9.09
CA PRO A 230 18.44 16.65 9.06
C PRO A 230 17.89 17.05 7.69
N SER A 231 18.64 17.86 6.94
CA SER A 231 18.30 18.25 5.56
C SER A 231 18.28 17.06 4.58
N SER A 232 19.01 15.99 4.86
CA SER A 232 19.08 14.80 4.01
C SER A 232 18.07 13.73 4.43
N ALA A 233 17.54 13.80 5.66
CA ALA A 233 16.69 12.77 6.26
C ALA A 233 15.53 12.37 5.35
N HIS A 234 14.75 13.35 4.91
CA HIS A 234 13.55 13.09 4.13
C HIS A 234 13.84 12.45 2.78
N ALA A 235 14.97 12.82 2.16
CA ALA A 235 15.34 12.38 0.81
C ALA A 235 16.13 11.06 0.77
N SER A 236 16.58 10.54 1.92
CA SER A 236 17.36 9.30 1.99
C SER A 236 16.66 8.19 2.76
N MET A 237 15.54 8.49 3.43
CA MET A 237 14.85 7.51 4.27
C MET A 237 14.25 6.35 3.49
N ASP A 238 13.78 6.56 2.27
CA ASP A 238 13.30 5.48 1.41
C ASP A 238 14.42 4.52 1.03
N GLU A 239 15.60 4.99 0.64
CA GLU A 239 16.75 4.11 0.41
C GLU A 239 17.23 3.43 1.69
N ASP A 240 17.35 4.19 2.79
CA ASP A 240 17.87 3.71 4.07
C ASP A 240 16.99 2.63 4.73
N THR A 241 15.69 2.64 4.43
CA THR A 241 14.70 1.69 4.96
C THR A 241 14.30 0.60 3.98
N LEU A 242 14.79 0.67 2.73
CA LEU A 242 14.39 -0.24 1.65
C LEU A 242 14.52 -1.72 2.02
N LEU A 243 15.65 -2.11 2.62
CA LEU A 243 15.89 -3.49 3.03
C LEU A 243 14.90 -3.94 4.12
N GLU A 244 14.68 -3.11 5.13
CA GLU A 244 13.73 -3.40 6.22
C GLU A 244 12.29 -3.51 5.69
N VAL A 245 11.91 -2.65 4.76
CA VAL A 245 10.61 -2.70 4.07
C VAL A 245 10.48 -4.00 3.28
N LEU A 246 11.51 -4.37 2.51
CA LEU A 246 11.53 -5.60 1.72
C LEU A 246 11.45 -6.83 2.63
N GLU A 247 12.21 -6.90 3.71
CA GLU A 247 12.12 -7.96 4.74
C GLU A 247 10.72 -8.05 5.34
N CYS A 248 10.09 -6.92 5.64
CA CYS A 248 8.73 -6.89 6.17
C CYS A 248 7.71 -7.44 5.17
N ILE A 249 7.82 -7.05 3.89
CA ILE A 249 6.97 -7.53 2.79
C ILE A 249 7.16 -9.03 2.59
N CYS A 250 8.42 -9.47 2.40
CA CYS A 250 8.77 -10.85 2.13
C CYS A 250 8.34 -11.76 3.29
N GLY A 251 8.67 -11.39 4.53
CA GLY A 251 8.27 -12.15 5.71
C GLY A 251 6.75 -12.25 5.89
N ALA A 252 5.98 -11.27 5.39
CA ALA A 252 4.52 -11.33 5.42
C ALA A 252 3.92 -12.30 4.39
N ILE A 253 4.56 -12.48 3.23
CA ILE A 253 4.13 -13.42 2.19
C ILE A 253 4.83 -14.78 2.29
N GLY A 254 5.58 -15.03 3.36
CA GLY A 254 6.30 -16.30 3.58
C GLY A 254 7.55 -16.48 2.72
N CYS A 255 8.11 -15.38 2.22
CA CYS A 255 9.38 -15.32 1.49
C CYS A 255 10.51 -14.83 2.40
N GLU A 256 11.74 -15.23 2.11
CA GLU A 256 12.92 -14.62 2.72
C GLU A 256 13.35 -13.41 1.88
N ALA A 257 13.70 -12.27 2.48
CA ALA A 257 14.40 -11.26 1.68
C ALA A 257 15.80 -11.82 1.36
N GLN A 258 16.20 -11.84 0.09
CA GLN A 258 17.59 -12.16 -0.20
C GLN A 258 18.47 -11.09 0.46
N PRO A 259 19.49 -11.46 1.25
CA PRO A 259 20.40 -10.48 1.80
C PRO A 259 20.97 -9.69 0.63
N ALA A 260 20.87 -8.36 0.70
CA ALA A 260 21.53 -7.50 -0.26
C ALA A 260 23.00 -7.92 -0.28
N VAL A 261 23.47 -8.47 -1.40
CA VAL A 261 24.90 -8.57 -1.64
C VAL A 261 25.35 -7.12 -1.72
N LEU A 262 25.83 -6.59 -0.59
CA LEU A 262 26.43 -5.27 -0.56
C LEU A 262 27.45 -5.23 -1.70
N PRO A 263 27.51 -4.14 -2.48
CA PRO A 263 28.58 -3.97 -3.45
C PRO A 263 29.91 -4.24 -2.76
N PRO A 264 30.87 -4.94 -3.41
CA PRO A 264 32.16 -5.22 -2.80
C PRO A 264 32.75 -3.95 -2.18
N GLY A 265 32.90 -3.93 -0.85
CA GLY A 265 33.50 -2.80 -0.11
C GLY A 265 32.57 -2.00 0.81
N GLN A 266 31.28 -2.32 0.93
CA GLN A 266 30.44 -1.74 1.99
C GLN A 266 30.25 -2.75 3.13
N VAL A 267 30.65 -2.36 4.35
CA VAL A 267 30.44 -3.14 5.58
C VAL A 267 29.08 -2.74 6.16
N ALA A 268 28.27 -3.73 6.57
CA ALA A 268 27.05 -3.47 7.33
C ALA A 268 27.43 -2.72 8.63
N ALA A 269 26.81 -1.57 8.85
CA ALA A 269 26.99 -0.74 10.05
C ALA A 269 26.15 -1.26 11.21
#